data_AF-A0A951FKP7-F1
#
_entry.id   AF-A0A951FKP7-F1
#
_cell.length_a   1.000
_cell.length_b   1.000
_cell.length_c   1.000
_cell.angle_alpha   90.00
_cell.angle_beta   90.00
_cell.angle_gamma   90.00
#
_symmetry.space_group_name_H-M   'P 1'
#
loop_
_entity.id
_entity.type
_entity.pdbx_description
1 polymer ?
#
loop_
_entity_poly.entity_id
_entity_poly.type
_entity_poly.pdbx_seq_one_letter_code
_entity_poly.pdbx_strand_id
1 'polypeptide(L)'
;MPRRYLDRRAEAEIEAMLARGDLANTKKDGQSAEPQPSASKNRSGRRAPGDWQSIVEQRILEAMDQGLFDNLRGMGKPLNLDEDQFVPEEMKMAFRILRSNGLAPLWVELNKEIREDIARMVRMREHVHSRDDLNAIERDHLRRDYLRRLEDINGKIRDYNIVAPSSQVHLALLIVEEELAKFDQPAT
;
A
#
# COMPACT_ATOMS: atom_id res chain seq x y z
N MET A 1 12.80 8.27 42.09
CA MET A 1 11.84 8.12 43.21
C MET A 1 11.31 6.67 43.22
N PRO A 2 11.52 5.89 44.29
CA PRO A 2 11.08 4.49 44.39
C PRO A 2 9.70 4.33 45.06
N ARG A 3 8.86 3.41 44.58
CA ARG A 3 7.61 2.95 45.24
C ARG A 3 7.83 1.47 45.64
N ARG A 4 8.17 1.19 46.90
CA ARG A 4 7.29 0.81 48.04
C ARG A 4 6.63 -0.58 47.89
N TYR A 5 7.19 -1.50 48.66
CA TYR A 5 6.75 -2.82 49.13
C TYR A 5 5.26 -3.15 48.98
N LEU A 6 4.98 -4.31 48.36
CA LEU A 6 3.79 -5.09 48.68
C LEU A 6 3.99 -5.79 50.03
N ASP A 7 2.87 -5.92 50.72
CA ASP A 7 2.66 -6.05 52.15
C ASP A 7 3.00 -7.45 52.70
N ARG A 8 3.50 -7.54 53.94
CA ARG A 8 3.82 -8.81 54.65
C ARG A 8 2.62 -9.78 54.73
N ARG A 9 1.40 -9.28 54.53
CA ARG A 9 0.18 -10.09 54.41
C ARG A 9 0.22 -11.07 53.24
N ALA A 10 0.80 -10.70 52.10
CA ALA A 10 0.91 -11.59 50.94
C ALA A 10 1.93 -12.73 51.18
N GLU A 11 2.98 -12.46 51.97
CA GLU A 11 3.93 -13.48 52.41
C GLU A 11 3.26 -14.51 53.35
N ALA A 12 2.41 -14.04 54.27
CA ALA A 12 1.66 -14.91 55.18
C ALA A 12 0.63 -15.81 54.45
N GLU A 13 0.06 -15.37 53.32
CA GLU A 13 -0.84 -16.20 52.51
C GLU A 13 -0.11 -17.37 51.83
N ILE A 14 1.12 -17.15 51.35
CA ILE A 14 1.99 -18.21 50.78
C ILE A 14 2.45 -19.17 51.89
N GLU A 15 2.76 -18.64 53.07
CA GLU A 15 3.07 -19.43 54.27
C GLU A 15 1.87 -20.29 54.73
N ALA A 16 0.64 -19.77 54.63
CA ALA A 16 -0.59 -20.54 54.89
C ALA A 16 -0.91 -21.55 53.78
N MET A 17 -0.52 -21.30 52.54
CA MET A 17 -0.55 -22.29 51.46
C MET A 17 0.43 -23.44 51.70
N LEU A 18 1.60 -23.16 52.30
CA LEU A 18 2.60 -24.16 52.70
C LEU A 18 2.16 -25.01 53.92
N ALA A 19 1.23 -24.53 54.75
CA ALA A 19 0.70 -25.26 55.90
C ALA A 19 -0.34 -26.35 55.54
N ARG A 20 -0.90 -26.33 54.33
CA ARG A 20 -1.82 -27.35 53.81
C ARG A 20 -1.04 -28.37 52.99
N GLY A 21 -0.41 -29.31 53.69
CA GLY A 21 0.41 -30.35 53.07
C GLY A 21 -0.41 -31.36 52.27
N ASP A 22 -0.23 -31.34 50.96
CA ASP A 22 -0.43 -32.47 50.04
C ASP A 22 0.81 -32.48 49.10
N LEU A 23 1.91 -33.12 49.49
CA LEU A 23 2.30 -34.52 49.19
C LEU A 23 2.44 -34.77 47.67
N ALA A 24 3.54 -35.29 47.12
CA ALA A 24 4.50 -36.21 47.70
C ALA A 24 5.79 -36.35 46.84
N ASN A 25 6.92 -36.57 47.55
CA ASN A 25 7.91 -37.65 47.39
C ASN A 25 8.66 -37.90 46.06
N THR A 26 9.94 -38.29 46.03
CA THR A 26 10.96 -38.54 47.07
C THR A 26 12.34 -38.71 46.42
N LYS A 27 13.36 -38.19 47.10
CA LYS A 27 14.75 -38.67 47.27
C LYS A 27 15.15 -40.02 46.63
N LYS A 28 16.37 -40.07 46.06
CA LYS A 28 17.53 -40.65 46.80
C LYS A 28 18.89 -40.30 46.20
N ASP A 29 19.81 -40.11 47.14
CA ASP A 29 21.21 -39.71 47.07
C ASP A 29 22.15 -40.76 46.42
N GLY A 30 23.27 -40.28 45.87
CA GLY A 30 24.40 -41.11 45.45
C GLY A 30 25.47 -40.30 44.70
N GLN A 31 26.52 -39.93 45.42
CA GLN A 31 27.65 -39.08 45.00
C GLN A 31 28.53 -39.71 43.91
N SER A 32 29.06 -38.89 42.99
CA SER A 32 30.50 -38.70 42.74
C SER A 32 30.75 -37.58 41.71
N ALA A 33 31.74 -36.73 42.01
CA ALA A 33 32.30 -35.64 41.19
C ALA A 33 32.77 -36.15 39.81
N GLU A 34 32.74 -35.39 38.71
CA GLU A 34 33.40 -34.09 38.46
C GLU A 34 32.66 -33.26 37.37
N PRO A 35 32.96 -31.95 37.25
CA PRO A 35 32.14 -30.98 36.52
C PRO A 35 32.53 -30.91 35.05
N GLN A 36 31.56 -30.70 34.15
CA GLN A 36 31.68 -29.88 32.94
C GLN A 36 30.29 -29.57 32.33
N PRO A 37 30.13 -28.42 31.66
CA PRO A 37 28.91 -27.64 31.63
C PRO A 37 28.00 -28.10 30.49
N SER A 38 26.80 -28.58 30.82
CA SER A 38 25.81 -28.92 29.80
C SER A 38 24.63 -27.96 29.82
N ALA A 39 24.34 -27.47 28.61
CA ALA A 39 23.14 -26.78 28.20
C ALA A 39 22.95 -25.36 28.76
N SER A 40 23.65 -24.40 28.14
CA SER A 40 23.00 -23.12 27.84
C SER A 40 21.68 -23.44 27.13
N LYS A 41 20.58 -23.26 27.87
CA LYS A 41 19.22 -23.37 27.35
C LYS A 41 19.08 -22.31 26.26
N ASN A 42 19.31 -22.71 25.01
CA ASN A 42 18.77 -22.03 23.84
C ASN A 42 17.25 -22.05 23.95
N ARG A 43 16.70 -21.06 24.67
CA ARG A 43 15.31 -20.64 24.51
C ARG A 43 15.26 -19.70 23.31
N SER A 44 15.58 -20.23 22.12
CA SER A 44 15.07 -19.63 20.90
C SER A 44 13.58 -19.97 20.84
N GLY A 45 12.80 -19.18 21.58
CA GLY A 45 11.36 -19.13 21.40
C GLY A 45 11.09 -18.87 19.93
N ARG A 46 10.32 -19.75 19.31
CA ARG A 46 9.72 -19.55 17.99
C ARG A 46 9.07 -18.16 17.99
N ARG A 47 9.67 -17.19 17.32
CA ARG A 47 9.17 -15.82 17.23
C ARG A 47 7.97 -15.78 16.29
N ALA A 48 6.94 -15.05 16.69
CA ALA A 48 5.70 -14.94 15.95
C ALA A 48 5.95 -14.20 14.61
N PRO A 49 5.26 -14.58 13.51
CA PRO A 49 5.28 -13.82 12.28
C PRO A 49 4.54 -12.50 12.50
N GLY A 50 5.30 -11.44 12.78
CA GLY A 50 4.79 -10.10 13.15
C GLY A 50 5.88 -9.17 13.71
N ASP A 51 6.96 -9.73 14.24
CA ASP A 51 8.08 -8.98 14.85
C ASP A 51 9.01 -8.27 13.85
N TRP A 52 8.77 -8.38 12.53
CA TRP A 52 9.66 -7.81 11.51
C TRP A 52 9.74 -6.29 11.57
N GLN A 53 8.63 -5.61 11.89
CA GLN A 53 8.62 -4.15 12.05
C GLN A 53 9.53 -3.71 13.19
N SER A 54 9.45 -4.36 14.36
CA SER A 54 10.30 -4.05 15.52
C SER A 54 11.79 -4.31 15.24
N ILE A 55 12.11 -5.35 14.47
CA ILE A 55 13.49 -5.69 14.10
C ILE A 55 14.05 -4.67 13.11
N VAL A 56 13.26 -4.28 12.11
CA VAL A 56 13.65 -3.27 11.11
C VAL A 56 13.86 -1.92 11.79
N GLU A 57 12.96 -1.51 12.69
CA GLU A 57 13.08 -0.27 13.46
C GLU A 57 14.37 -0.21 14.28
N GLN A 58 14.64 -1.28 15.05
CA GLN A 58 15.89 -1.39 15.83
C GLN A 58 17.13 -1.30 14.93
N ARG A 59 17.09 -1.93 13.75
CA ARG A 59 18.21 -1.93 12.80
C ARG A 59 18.45 -0.55 12.18
N ILE A 60 17.38 0.18 11.86
CA ILE A 60 17.47 1.55 11.33
C ILE A 60 18.04 2.47 12.41
N LEU A 61 17.56 2.38 13.66
CA LEU A 61 18.06 3.19 14.77
C LEU A 61 19.53 2.91 15.09
N GLU A 62 19.94 1.64 15.13
CA GLU A 62 21.37 1.26 15.27
C GLU A 62 22.21 1.86 14.13
N ALA A 63 21.71 1.85 12.89
CA ALA A 63 22.42 2.40 11.74
C ALA A 63 22.49 3.94 11.75
N MET A 64 21.48 4.62 12.29
CA MET A 64 21.49 6.06 12.53
C MET A 64 22.51 6.43 13.62
N ASP A 65 22.56 5.69 14.73
CA ASP A 65 23.52 5.91 15.82
C ASP A 65 24.98 5.67 15.37
N GLN A 66 25.17 4.70 14.47
CA GLN A 66 26.46 4.42 13.85
C GLN A 66 26.86 5.43 12.76
N GLY A 67 26.00 6.41 12.44
CA GLY A 67 26.26 7.39 11.38
C GLY A 67 26.31 6.77 9.98
N LEU A 68 25.72 5.60 9.75
CA LEU A 68 25.70 4.93 8.44
C LEU A 68 24.91 5.72 7.37
N PHE A 69 24.09 6.67 7.81
CA PHE A 69 23.36 7.61 6.94
C PHE A 69 24.08 8.96 6.79
N ASP A 70 25.20 9.17 7.48
CA ASP A 70 26.02 10.36 7.31
C ASP A 70 26.86 10.22 6.05
N ASN A 71 26.92 11.28 5.24
CA ASN A 71 27.69 11.33 3.99
C ASN A 71 27.23 10.30 2.91
N LEU A 72 25.93 10.05 2.83
CA LEU A 72 25.35 9.29 1.72
C LEU A 72 25.74 9.90 0.36
N ARG A 73 25.89 9.05 -0.65
CA ARG A 73 26.15 9.51 -2.02
C ARG A 73 25.00 10.40 -2.48
N GLY A 74 25.27 11.70 -2.64
CA GLY A 74 24.28 12.70 -3.04
C GLY A 74 23.67 13.51 -1.88
N MET A 75 24.10 13.28 -0.64
CA MET A 75 23.68 14.08 0.51
C MET A 75 23.97 15.58 0.29
N GLY A 76 22.97 16.43 0.49
CA GLY A 76 23.06 17.88 0.31
C GLY A 76 23.21 18.36 -1.14
N LYS A 77 23.24 17.47 -2.13
CA LYS A 77 23.25 17.85 -3.55
C LYS A 77 21.81 17.94 -4.06
N PRO A 78 21.50 18.91 -4.94
CA PRO A 78 20.20 18.92 -5.62
C PRO A 78 20.02 17.60 -6.37
N LEU A 79 18.81 17.05 -6.28
CA LEU A 79 18.46 15.83 -6.99
C LEU A 79 18.66 16.08 -8.49
N ASN A 80 19.42 15.21 -9.16
CA ASN A 80 19.51 15.28 -10.61
C ASN A 80 18.19 14.76 -11.20
N LEU A 81 17.32 15.70 -11.55
CA LEU A 81 16.04 15.46 -12.21
C LEU A 81 16.20 15.29 -13.73
N ASP A 82 17.37 14.94 -14.26
CA ASP A 82 17.52 14.51 -15.64
C ASP A 82 16.52 13.38 -15.91
N GLU A 83 15.38 13.74 -16.52
CA GLU A 83 14.17 12.92 -16.67
C GLU A 83 14.37 11.71 -17.59
N ASP A 84 15.50 11.67 -18.28
CA ASP A 84 15.80 10.67 -19.30
C ASP A 84 16.39 9.38 -18.71
N GLN A 85 16.68 9.28 -17.41
CA GLN A 85 17.32 8.09 -16.81
C GLN A 85 16.48 6.81 -16.95
N PHE A 86 15.15 6.95 -16.97
CA PHE A 86 14.20 5.85 -17.09
C PHE A 86 13.56 5.76 -18.48
N VAL A 87 14.00 6.61 -19.41
CA VAL A 87 13.52 6.63 -20.79
C VAL A 87 14.46 5.75 -21.63
N PRO A 88 13.94 4.78 -22.41
CA PRO A 88 14.75 4.02 -23.36
C PRO A 88 15.51 4.96 -24.30
N GLU A 89 16.75 4.61 -24.66
CA GLU A 89 17.66 5.47 -25.42
C GLU A 89 17.02 5.94 -26.74
N GLU A 90 16.27 5.05 -27.39
CA GLU A 90 15.52 5.29 -28.61
C GLU A 90 14.43 6.38 -28.49
N MET A 91 13.90 6.62 -27.28
CA MET A 91 12.83 7.60 -27.03
C MET A 91 13.34 8.94 -26.49
N LYS A 92 14.57 8.99 -25.93
CA LYS A 92 15.12 10.20 -25.31
C LYS A 92 15.15 11.40 -26.25
N MET A 93 15.60 11.20 -27.49
CA MET A 93 15.67 12.28 -28.47
C MET A 93 14.27 12.82 -28.80
N ALA A 94 13.31 11.93 -29.02
CA ALA A 94 11.93 12.30 -29.32
C ALA A 94 11.29 13.09 -28.17
N PHE A 95 11.44 12.63 -26.93
CA PHE A 95 10.90 13.31 -25.76
C PHE A 95 11.60 14.65 -25.50
N ARG A 96 12.92 14.75 -25.74
CA ARG A 96 13.65 16.01 -25.62
C ARG A 96 13.18 17.06 -26.62
N ILE A 97 12.92 16.66 -27.87
CA ILE A 97 12.37 17.56 -28.90
C ILE A 97 10.97 18.04 -28.50
N LEU A 98 10.09 17.14 -28.05
CA LEU A 98 8.75 17.53 -27.61
C LEU A 98 8.82 18.53 -26.44
N ARG A 99 9.64 18.19 -25.45
CA ARG A 99 9.85 19.01 -24.25
C ARG A 99 10.41 20.40 -24.57
N SER A 100 11.39 20.51 -25.47
CA SER A 100 11.95 21.81 -25.84
C SER A 100 10.94 22.71 -26.55
N ASN A 101 9.90 22.14 -27.15
CA ASN A 101 8.79 22.86 -27.78
C ASN A 101 7.56 23.01 -26.85
N GLY A 102 7.66 22.60 -25.58
CA GLY A 102 6.54 22.65 -24.64
C GLY A 102 5.40 21.68 -24.95
N LEU A 103 5.67 20.64 -25.76
CA LEU A 103 4.71 19.62 -26.16
C LEU A 103 4.88 18.35 -25.32
N ALA A 104 3.79 17.61 -25.16
CA ALA A 104 3.81 16.31 -24.50
C ALA A 104 3.78 15.18 -25.54
N PRO A 105 4.27 13.97 -25.21
CA PRO A 105 4.04 12.80 -26.03
C PRO A 105 2.55 12.53 -26.23
N LEU A 106 2.18 12.03 -27.42
CA LEU A 106 0.78 11.78 -27.80
C LEU A 106 0.02 10.95 -26.75
N TRP A 107 0.64 9.91 -26.20
CA TRP A 107 0.02 9.07 -25.17
C TRP A 107 -0.27 9.84 -23.87
N VAL A 108 0.53 10.85 -23.51
CA VAL A 108 0.26 11.72 -22.34
C VAL A 108 -0.98 12.57 -22.60
N GLU A 109 -1.07 13.17 -23.79
CA GLU A 109 -2.20 14.00 -24.18
C GLU A 109 -3.48 13.18 -24.25
N LEU A 110 -3.42 12.01 -24.87
CA LEU A 110 -4.57 11.11 -24.99
C LEU A 110 -5.04 10.58 -23.63
N ASN A 111 -4.12 10.25 -22.71
CA ASN A 111 -4.48 9.86 -21.35
C ASN A 111 -5.22 11.00 -20.62
N LYS A 112 -4.73 12.24 -20.75
CA LYS A 112 -5.39 13.41 -20.19
C LYS A 112 -6.80 13.56 -20.77
N GLU A 113 -6.95 13.46 -22.08
CA GLU A 113 -8.24 13.57 -22.76
C GLU A 113 -9.24 12.49 -22.30
N ILE A 114 -8.81 11.22 -22.23
CA ILE A 114 -9.62 10.10 -21.72
C ILE A 114 -10.13 10.39 -20.31
N ARG A 115 -9.25 10.85 -19.42
CA ARG A 115 -9.63 11.18 -18.02
C ARG A 115 -10.65 12.31 -17.96
N GLU A 116 -10.48 13.34 -18.78
CA GLU A 116 -11.43 14.45 -18.85
C GLU A 116 -12.79 14.02 -19.43
N ASP A 117 -12.80 13.17 -20.45
CA ASP A 117 -14.02 12.62 -21.04
C ASP A 117 -14.79 11.74 -20.06
N ILE A 118 -14.09 10.86 -19.34
CA ILE A 118 -14.71 10.05 -18.27
C ILE A 118 -15.32 10.97 -17.23
N ALA A 119 -14.61 12.02 -16.80
CA ALA A 119 -15.14 12.97 -15.82
C ALA A 119 -16.37 13.73 -16.35
N ARG A 120 -16.38 14.12 -17.63
CA ARG A 120 -17.55 14.74 -18.28
C ARG A 120 -18.74 13.77 -18.34
N MET A 121 -18.50 12.51 -18.69
CA MET A 121 -19.51 11.45 -18.77
C MET A 121 -20.12 11.16 -17.40
N VAL A 122 -19.29 11.07 -16.34
CA VAL A 122 -19.75 10.89 -14.96
C VAL A 122 -20.63 12.06 -14.50
N ARG A 123 -20.20 13.31 -14.72
CA ARG A 123 -21.02 14.49 -14.40
C ARG A 123 -22.34 14.53 -15.14
N MET A 124 -22.36 14.10 -16.41
CA MET A 124 -23.59 13.98 -17.17
C MET A 124 -24.55 12.99 -16.51
N ARG A 125 -24.07 11.79 -16.13
CA ARG A 125 -24.89 10.80 -15.41
C ARG A 125 -25.44 11.35 -14.10
N GLU A 126 -24.59 11.98 -13.28
CA GLU A 126 -25.00 12.60 -12.01
C GLU A 126 -26.08 13.68 -12.23
N HIS A 127 -25.92 14.49 -13.28
CA HIS A 127 -26.93 15.47 -13.65
C HIS A 127 -28.27 14.81 -14.03
N VAL A 128 -28.24 13.71 -14.79
CA VAL A 128 -29.46 12.93 -15.10
C VAL A 128 -30.10 12.35 -13.83
N HIS A 129 -29.30 11.82 -12.90
CA HIS A 129 -29.81 11.28 -11.64
C HIS A 129 -30.40 12.33 -10.71
N SER A 130 -29.90 13.57 -10.78
CA SER A 130 -30.42 14.69 -9.97
C SER A 130 -31.76 15.26 -10.48
N ARG A 131 -32.21 14.83 -11.67
CA ARG A 131 -33.42 15.34 -12.31
C ARG A 131 -34.57 14.36 -12.18
N ASP A 132 -35.57 14.74 -11.40
CA ASP A 132 -36.81 13.97 -11.20
C ASP A 132 -37.88 14.27 -12.26
N ASP A 133 -37.69 15.31 -13.09
CA ASP A 133 -38.68 15.85 -14.03
C ASP A 133 -38.55 15.29 -15.45
N LEU A 134 -37.65 14.35 -15.69
CA LEU A 134 -37.34 13.86 -17.04
C LEU A 134 -38.41 12.91 -17.59
N ASN A 135 -38.89 13.23 -18.80
CA ASN A 135 -39.78 12.34 -19.53
C ASN A 135 -39.03 11.14 -20.14
N ALA A 136 -39.76 10.06 -20.46
CA ALA A 136 -39.17 8.84 -21.01
C ALA A 136 -38.34 9.06 -22.29
N ILE A 137 -38.80 9.95 -23.17
CA ILE A 137 -38.11 10.27 -24.44
C ILE A 137 -36.80 11.02 -24.18
N GLU A 138 -36.81 11.98 -23.25
CA GLU A 138 -35.61 12.74 -22.88
C GLU A 138 -34.57 11.83 -22.23
N ARG A 139 -35.02 10.94 -21.33
CA ARG A 139 -34.15 9.95 -20.69
C ARG A 139 -33.53 9.00 -21.71
N ASP A 140 -34.29 8.52 -22.70
CA ASP A 140 -33.76 7.70 -23.79
C ASP A 140 -32.72 8.45 -24.63
N HIS A 141 -32.98 9.72 -24.96
CA HIS A 141 -32.02 10.55 -25.69
C HIS A 141 -30.69 10.69 -24.92
N LEU A 142 -30.78 11.03 -23.64
CA LEU A 142 -29.61 11.15 -22.75
C LEU A 142 -28.86 9.82 -22.62
N ARG A 143 -29.59 8.70 -22.56
CA ARG A 143 -29.01 7.35 -22.52
C ARG A 143 -28.22 7.03 -23.80
N ARG A 144 -28.76 7.39 -24.97
CA ARG A 144 -28.06 7.22 -26.26
C ARG A 144 -26.81 8.10 -26.37
N ASP A 145 -26.88 9.33 -25.89
CA ASP A 145 -25.71 10.22 -25.84
C ASP A 145 -24.65 9.72 -24.85
N TYR A 146 -25.06 9.14 -23.72
CA TYR A 146 -24.15 8.49 -22.77
C TYR A 146 -23.42 7.30 -23.41
N LEU A 147 -24.15 6.45 -24.14
CA LEU A 147 -23.58 5.33 -24.87
C LEU A 147 -22.56 5.78 -25.93
N ARG A 148 -22.90 6.80 -26.72
CA ARG A 148 -21.98 7.35 -27.74
C ARG A 148 -20.67 7.81 -27.11
N ARG A 149 -20.74 8.57 -26.01
CA ARG A 149 -19.54 9.04 -25.29
C ARG A 149 -18.70 7.88 -24.77
N LEU A 150 -19.35 6.83 -24.28
CA LEU A 150 -18.67 5.63 -23.79
C LEU A 150 -17.94 4.89 -24.92
N GLU A 151 -18.56 4.78 -26.10
CA GLU A 151 -17.92 4.22 -27.30
C GLU A 151 -16.72 5.06 -27.74
N ASP A 152 -16.85 6.39 -27.76
CA ASP A 152 -15.77 7.32 -28.08
C ASP A 152 -14.58 7.17 -27.11
N ILE A 153 -14.86 7.10 -25.80
CA ILE A 153 -13.84 6.87 -24.77
C ILE A 153 -13.15 5.53 -24.98
N ASN A 154 -13.91 4.47 -25.26
CA ASN A 154 -13.35 3.15 -25.54
C ASN A 154 -12.48 3.13 -26.80
N GLY A 155 -12.83 3.91 -27.83
CA GLY A 155 -11.98 4.15 -28.99
C GLY A 155 -10.63 4.75 -28.59
N LYS A 156 -10.65 5.84 -27.82
CA LYS A 156 -9.43 6.50 -27.32
C LYS A 156 -8.58 5.59 -26.43
N ILE A 157 -9.21 4.76 -25.60
CA ILE A 157 -8.49 3.77 -24.77
C ILE A 157 -7.75 2.75 -25.64
N ARG A 158 -8.38 2.26 -26.72
CA ARG A 158 -7.71 1.35 -27.67
C ARG A 158 -6.53 2.03 -28.32
N ASP A 159 -6.71 3.27 -28.80
CA ASP A 159 -5.64 4.04 -29.42
C ASP A 159 -4.48 4.27 -28.43
N TYR A 160 -4.79 4.65 -27.19
CA TYR A 160 -3.81 4.79 -26.12
C TYR A 160 -3.01 3.52 -25.88
N ASN A 161 -3.70 2.37 -25.79
CA ASN A 161 -3.06 1.08 -25.57
C ASN A 161 -2.17 0.63 -26.74
N ILE A 162 -2.29 1.24 -27.93
CA ILE A 162 -1.40 0.99 -29.07
C ILE A 162 -0.18 1.92 -29.01
N VAL A 163 -0.37 3.20 -28.68
CA VAL A 163 0.70 4.21 -28.75
C VAL A 163 1.54 4.31 -27.47
N ALA A 164 1.02 3.84 -26.34
CA ALA A 164 1.71 3.88 -25.07
C ALA A 164 2.93 2.93 -25.09
N PRO A 165 4.12 3.39 -24.65
CA PRO A 165 5.27 2.52 -24.46
C PRO A 165 4.97 1.38 -23.50
N SER A 166 5.66 0.24 -23.65
CA SER A 166 5.48 -0.94 -22.79
C SER A 166 5.79 -0.70 -21.31
N SER A 167 6.48 0.40 -20.97
CA SER A 167 6.71 0.84 -19.60
C SER A 167 5.49 1.50 -18.95
N GLN A 168 4.47 1.85 -19.73
CA GLN A 168 3.22 2.46 -19.25
C GLN A 168 2.13 1.43 -19.01
N VAL A 169 1.21 1.75 -18.11
CA VAL A 169 0.05 0.90 -17.80
C VAL A 169 -1.02 1.11 -18.84
N HIS A 170 -1.41 0.03 -19.53
CA HIS A 170 -2.56 0.04 -20.44
C HIS A 170 -3.87 0.24 -19.68
N LEU A 171 -4.80 0.97 -20.28
CA LEU A 171 -6.10 1.27 -19.69
C LEU A 171 -7.10 0.16 -20.02
N ALA A 172 -7.91 -0.22 -19.02
CA ALA A 172 -9.03 -1.14 -19.23
C ALA A 172 -10.16 -0.42 -19.97
N LEU A 173 -10.85 -1.16 -20.85
CA LEU A 173 -12.05 -0.66 -21.51
C LEU A 173 -13.19 -0.52 -20.50
N LEU A 174 -14.05 0.46 -20.76
CA LEU A 174 -15.32 0.62 -20.05
C LEU A 174 -16.32 -0.41 -20.58
N ILE A 175 -16.82 -1.26 -19.70
CA ILE A 175 -17.80 -2.29 -20.05
C ILE A 175 -19.17 -1.62 -20.22
N VAL A 176 -19.74 -1.75 -21.41
CA VAL A 176 -20.98 -1.06 -21.81
C VAL A 176 -22.12 -1.40 -20.86
N GLU A 177 -22.29 -2.69 -20.56
CA GLU A 177 -23.37 -3.20 -19.72
C GLU A 177 -23.30 -2.65 -18.30
N GLU A 178 -22.11 -2.62 -17.70
CA GLU A 178 -21.88 -2.11 -16.35
C GLU A 178 -22.11 -0.60 -16.28
N GLU A 179 -21.64 0.15 -17.27
CA GLU A 179 -21.79 1.61 -17.31
C GLU A 179 -23.23 2.04 -17.61
N LEU A 180 -23.96 1.29 -18.44
CA LEU A 180 -25.39 1.53 -18.64
C LEU A 180 -26.20 1.17 -17.39
N ALA A 181 -25.84 0.10 -16.68
CA ALA A 181 -26.46 -0.22 -15.40
C ALA A 181 -26.28 0.91 -14.37
N LYS A 182 -25.09 1.52 -14.31
CA LYS A 182 -24.83 2.72 -13.49
C LYS A 182 -25.67 3.91 -13.93
N PHE A 183 -25.91 4.09 -15.23
CA PHE A 183 -26.76 5.16 -15.74
C PHE A 183 -28.23 4.95 -15.38
N ASP A 184 -28.71 3.72 -15.45
CA ASP A 184 -30.12 3.40 -15.24
C ASP A 184 -30.51 3.38 -13.74
N GLN A 185 -29.57 3.07 -12.83
CA GLN A 185 -29.78 3.09 -11.37
C GLN A 185 -29.78 4.52 -10.80
N PRO A 186 -30.71 4.90 -9.90
CA PRO A 186 -30.62 6.17 -9.20
C PRO A 186 -29.41 6.18 -8.24
N ALA A 187 -28.72 7.31 -8.16
CA ALA A 187 -27.61 7.50 -7.22
C ALA A 187 -28.04 7.12 -5.79
N THR A 188 -27.35 6.15 -5.18
CA THR A 188 -27.55 5.73 -3.78
C THR A 188 -26.89 6.71 -2.83
#